data_AF-A0A1B6MF45-F1
#
_entry.id   AF-A0A1B6MF45-F1
#
_cell.length_a   1.000
_cell.length_b   1.000
_cell.length_c   1.000
_cell.angle_alpha   90.00
_cell.angle_beta   90.00
_cell.angle_gamma   90.00
#
_symmetry.space_group_name_H-M   'P 1'
#
loop_
_entity.id
_entity.type
_entity.pdbx_description
1 polymer ?
#
loop_
_entity_poly.entity_id
_entity_poly.type
_entity_poly.pdbx_seq_one_letter_code
_entity_poly.pdbx_strand_id
1 'polypeptide(L)'
;RWRPRGYDGDPLVSGCVDANECGRNPCGRDALCRNVPGSFKCSCPPGSIGDPMHSCTVLGCVSNDECSHQQACVNGACQNPCHVANPCAPHHTCQVDHHNPVCVKVCECQHSTDCRPHYRCDGCACIPDSEGVPSCNCGPGILCDPVTGACLGPGKVVCHVNEDCGVAEACIS
;
A
#
# COMPACT_ATOMS: atom_id res chain seq x y z
N ARG A 1 13.97 55.06 35.60
CA ARG A 1 12.91 54.34 34.86
C ARG A 1 13.56 53.15 34.17
N TRP A 2 13.42 51.95 34.72
CA TRP A 2 14.02 50.74 34.17
C TRP A 2 12.98 50.01 33.32
N ARG A 3 13.33 49.67 32.07
CA ARG A 3 12.56 48.75 31.24
C ARG A 3 13.33 47.43 31.19
N PRO A 4 12.69 46.28 31.49
CA PRO A 4 13.33 44.99 31.28
C PRO A 4 13.73 44.84 29.80
N ARG A 5 14.86 44.17 29.54
CA ARG A 5 15.25 43.84 28.15
C ARG A 5 14.18 42.95 27.51
N GLY A 6 13.88 43.17 26.23
CA GLY A 6 12.87 42.42 25.49
C GLY A 6 11.42 42.89 25.75
N TYR A 7 11.24 44.06 26.39
CA TYR A 7 9.92 44.63 26.64
C TYR A 7 9.85 46.09 26.16
N ASP A 8 8.78 46.39 25.45
CA ASP A 8 8.40 47.72 24.96
C ASP A 8 7.28 48.33 25.82
N GLY A 9 6.84 49.53 25.44
CA GLY A 9 5.76 50.25 26.11
C GLY A 9 6.21 51.19 27.22
N ASP A 10 5.24 51.99 27.68
CA ASP A 10 5.37 52.92 28.80
C ASP A 10 4.89 52.24 30.10
N PRO A 11 5.75 52.07 31.12
CA PRO A 11 5.37 51.42 32.37
C PRO A 11 4.19 52.02 33.15
N LEU A 12 3.86 53.30 32.92
CA LEU A 12 2.80 54.02 33.64
C LEU A 12 1.48 54.08 32.87
N VAL A 13 1.55 54.01 31.53
CA VAL A 13 0.37 54.21 30.66
C VAL A 13 -0.09 52.90 30.02
N SER A 14 0.83 52.14 29.42
CA SER A 14 0.52 50.93 28.65
C SER A 14 1.02 49.64 29.32
N GLY A 15 1.77 49.76 30.42
CA GLY A 15 2.51 48.65 31.01
C GLY A 15 3.71 48.22 30.14
N CYS A 16 4.45 47.22 30.64
CA CYS A 16 5.49 46.55 29.87
C CYS A 16 4.84 45.50 28.96
N VAL A 17 5.00 45.67 27.65
CA VAL A 17 4.51 44.73 26.64
C VAL A 17 5.71 43.98 26.08
N ASP A 18 5.55 42.68 25.86
CA ASP A 18 6.58 41.86 25.20
C ASP A 18 6.95 42.47 23.83
N ALA A 19 8.22 42.73 23.61
CA ALA A 19 8.68 43.18 22.30
C ALA A 19 8.58 42.00 21.33
N ASN A 20 8.16 42.24 20.10
CA ASN A 20 8.15 41.20 19.08
C ASN A 20 9.42 41.26 18.24
N GLU A 21 10.48 40.59 18.69
CA GLU A 21 11.76 40.61 17.99
C GLU A 21 11.68 39.94 16.61
N CYS A 22 10.75 38.99 16.40
CA CYS A 22 10.56 38.35 15.10
C CYS A 22 10.18 39.33 13.99
N GLY A 23 9.63 40.49 14.31
CA GLY A 23 9.33 41.54 13.33
C GLY A 23 10.58 42.13 12.64
N ARG A 24 11.78 41.87 13.16
CA ARG A 24 13.06 42.29 12.58
C ARG A 24 13.84 41.16 11.91
N ASN A 25 13.25 39.97 11.77
CA ASN A 25 13.88 38.77 11.22
C ASN A 25 15.25 38.45 11.86
N PRO A 26 15.32 38.22 13.18
CA PRO A 26 16.57 38.00 13.90
C PRO A 26 17.16 36.59 13.72
N CYS A 27 16.43 35.68 13.06
CA CYS A 27 16.86 34.31 12.81
C CYS A 27 17.68 34.19 11.52
N GLY A 28 18.44 33.10 11.44
CA GLY A 28 19.19 32.71 10.25
C GLY A 28 18.29 32.37 9.05
N ARG A 29 18.91 32.20 7.89
CA ARG A 29 18.19 31.84 6.65
C ARG A 29 17.43 30.52 6.84
N ASP A 30 16.19 30.48 6.35
CA ASP A 30 15.29 29.31 6.39
C ASP A 30 14.96 28.79 7.81
N ALA A 31 15.24 29.58 8.85
CA ALA A 31 14.87 29.27 10.23
C ALA A 31 13.52 29.92 10.62
N LEU A 32 12.77 29.23 11.48
CA LEU A 32 11.51 29.72 12.04
C LEU A 32 11.77 30.61 13.27
N CYS A 33 11.19 31.81 13.30
CA CYS A 33 11.21 32.68 14.47
C CYS A 33 9.94 32.51 15.31
N ARG A 34 10.10 32.35 16.63
CA ARG A 34 9.01 32.34 17.59
C ARG A 34 9.26 33.37 18.70
N ASN A 35 8.36 34.33 18.83
CA ASN A 35 8.40 35.29 19.94
C ASN A 35 8.11 34.59 21.26
N VAL A 36 8.83 34.96 22.30
CA VAL A 36 8.61 34.46 23.66
C VAL A 36 8.72 35.60 24.65
N PRO A 37 8.05 35.56 25.82
CA PRO A 37 8.13 36.67 26.77
C PRO A 37 9.57 37.09 27.11
N GLY A 38 9.93 38.33 26.74
CA GLY A 38 11.22 38.96 26.93
C GLY A 38 12.33 38.56 25.97
N SER A 39 12.04 37.78 24.91
CA SER A 39 13.04 37.33 23.93
C SER A 39 12.41 36.67 22.69
N PHE A 40 13.24 35.98 21.90
CA PHE A 40 12.81 35.15 20.79
C PHE A 40 13.54 33.81 20.79
N LYS A 41 12.99 32.84 20.07
CA LYS A 41 13.66 31.57 19.76
C LYS A 41 13.65 31.34 18.27
N CYS A 42 14.78 30.88 17.75
CA CYS A 42 14.88 30.37 16.39
C CYS A 42 15.01 28.86 16.40
N SER A 43 14.37 28.20 15.43
CA SER A 43 14.45 26.75 15.24
C SER A 43 14.44 26.41 13.77
N CYS A 44 15.17 25.37 13.38
CA CYS A 44 15.06 24.82 12.03
C CYS A 44 13.69 24.13 11.86
N PRO A 45 13.01 24.32 10.71
CA PRO A 45 11.76 23.62 10.42
C PRO A 45 11.95 22.10 10.39
N PRO A 46 10.88 21.30 10.59
CA PRO A 46 10.96 19.85 10.48
C PRO A 46 11.60 19.40 9.15
N GLY A 47 12.46 18.39 9.19
CA GLY A 47 13.18 17.92 8.00
C GLY A 47 14.41 18.76 7.62
N SER A 48 14.80 19.76 8.42
CA SER A 48 16.02 20.54 8.24
C SER A 48 16.95 20.50 9.46
N ILE A 49 18.24 20.72 9.23
CA ILE A 49 19.27 20.85 10.27
C ILE A 49 20.10 22.09 10.03
N GLY A 50 20.87 22.48 11.04
CA GLY A 50 21.80 23.59 10.95
C GLY A 50 21.77 24.41 12.22
N ASP A 51 22.32 25.61 12.14
CA ASP A 51 22.26 26.59 13.22
C ASP A 51 21.12 27.57 12.93
N PRO A 52 20.02 27.58 13.71
CA PRO A 52 18.90 28.49 13.51
C PRO A 52 19.25 29.98 13.60
N MET A 53 20.40 30.35 14.16
CA MET A 53 20.91 31.73 14.16
C MET A 53 21.58 32.13 12.84
N HIS A 54 22.05 31.15 12.05
CA HIS A 54 22.82 31.40 10.84
C HIS A 54 22.11 30.89 9.58
N SER A 55 21.84 29.59 9.51
CA SER A 55 21.12 28.96 8.39
C SER A 55 20.65 27.55 8.74
N CYS A 56 19.47 27.19 8.26
CA CYS A 56 18.97 25.82 8.23
C CYS A 56 19.04 25.27 6.80
N THR A 57 19.42 24.00 6.66
CA THR A 57 19.47 23.27 5.40
C THR A 57 18.50 22.10 5.50
N VAL A 58 17.60 21.96 4.53
CA VAL A 58 16.72 20.81 4.43
C VAL A 58 17.57 19.55 4.23
N LEU A 59 17.42 18.56 5.11
CA LEU A 59 18.12 17.26 5.01
C LEU A 59 17.42 16.30 4.05
N GLY A 60 16.10 16.39 3.98
CA GLY A 60 15.29 15.55 3.12
C GLY A 60 14.76 16.36 1.95
N CYS A 61 13.45 16.56 1.94
CA CYS A 61 12.75 17.18 0.82
C CYS A 61 11.64 18.10 1.30
N VAL A 62 11.25 19.03 0.44
CA VAL A 62 10.04 19.83 0.54
C VAL A 62 9.05 19.45 -0.56
N SER A 63 9.56 18.96 -1.70
CA SER A 63 8.77 18.55 -2.86
C SER A 63 9.22 17.19 -3.41
N ASN A 64 8.34 16.55 -4.19
CA ASN A 64 8.64 15.25 -4.80
C ASN A 64 9.82 15.31 -5.77
N ASP A 65 9.98 16.42 -6.49
CA ASP A 65 11.03 16.61 -7.51
C ASP A 65 12.45 16.61 -6.92
N GLU A 66 12.58 16.79 -5.60
CA GLU A 66 13.84 16.70 -4.87
C GLU A 66 14.23 15.25 -4.55
N CYS A 67 13.31 14.31 -4.72
CA CYS A 67 13.53 12.89 -4.49
C CYS A 67 13.88 12.15 -5.77
N SER A 68 14.48 10.97 -5.64
CA SER A 68 14.60 10.06 -6.78
C SER A 68 13.22 9.65 -7.30
N HIS A 69 13.12 9.26 -8.57
CA HIS A 69 11.84 8.91 -9.23
C HIS A 69 11.06 7.78 -8.52
N GLN A 70 11.74 6.95 -7.72
CA GLN A 70 11.16 5.86 -6.93
C GLN A 70 10.77 6.26 -5.49
N GLN A 71 10.87 7.54 -5.13
CA GLN A 71 10.60 8.04 -3.79
C GLN A 71 9.68 9.27 -3.85
N ALA A 72 8.88 9.50 -2.83
CA ALA A 72 8.06 10.70 -2.69
C ALA A 72 8.49 11.49 -1.45
N CYS A 73 8.21 12.78 -1.45
CA CYS A 73 8.45 13.59 -0.29
C CYS A 73 7.34 13.39 0.75
N VAL A 74 7.64 12.58 1.77
CA VAL A 74 6.69 12.23 2.81
C VAL A 74 7.23 12.68 4.15
N ASN A 75 6.53 13.62 4.79
CA ASN A 75 6.89 14.22 6.07
C ASN A 75 8.34 14.77 6.12
N GLY A 76 8.78 15.38 5.02
CA GLY A 76 10.10 15.99 4.91
C GLY A 76 11.23 15.01 4.60
N ALA A 77 10.93 13.76 4.25
CA ALA A 77 11.91 12.75 3.87
C ALA A 77 11.53 12.03 2.57
N CYS A 78 12.52 11.76 1.72
CA CYS A 78 12.33 10.96 0.52
C CYS A 78 12.13 9.48 0.89
N GLN A 79 10.91 9.02 0.75
CA GLN A 79 10.50 7.66 1.14
C GLN A 79 9.81 6.96 -0.02
N ASN A 80 9.92 5.63 -0.10
CA ASN A 80 9.15 4.88 -1.07
C ASN A 80 7.65 4.92 -0.69
N PRO A 81 6.77 5.54 -1.49
CA PRO A 81 5.36 5.70 -1.14
C PRO A 81 4.61 4.36 -1.03
N CYS A 82 5.07 3.32 -1.74
CA CYS A 82 4.52 1.96 -1.60
C CYS A 82 4.79 1.35 -0.23
N HIS A 83 5.87 1.73 0.46
CA HIS A 83 6.18 1.20 1.79
C HIS A 83 5.49 1.97 2.92
N VAL A 84 5.14 3.24 2.67
CA VAL A 84 4.51 4.10 3.68
C VAL A 84 3.03 3.79 3.84
N ALA A 85 2.30 3.69 2.72
CA ALA A 85 0.84 3.57 2.76
C ALA A 85 0.29 2.28 2.14
N ASN A 86 1.07 1.61 1.28
CA ASN A 86 0.65 0.53 0.38
C ASN A 86 -0.88 0.49 0.11
N PRO A 87 -1.41 1.37 -0.75
CA PRO A 87 -2.86 1.51 -0.94
C PRO A 87 -3.49 0.36 -1.73
N CYS A 88 -2.71 -0.67 -2.11
CA CYS A 88 -3.14 -1.67 -3.07
C CYS A 88 -4.02 -2.77 -2.45
N ALA A 89 -5.01 -3.21 -3.22
CA ALA A 89 -5.83 -4.36 -2.87
C ALA A 89 -5.00 -5.66 -2.83
N PRO A 90 -5.48 -6.72 -2.16
CA PRO A 90 -4.85 -8.04 -2.23
C PRO A 90 -4.59 -8.49 -3.68
N HIS A 91 -3.49 -9.22 -3.88
CA HIS A 91 -3.03 -9.70 -5.20
C HIS A 91 -2.62 -8.60 -6.21
N HIS A 92 -2.40 -7.36 -5.75
CA HIS A 92 -1.75 -6.32 -6.53
C HIS A 92 -0.35 -6.05 -5.97
N THR A 93 0.58 -5.75 -6.86
CA THR A 93 1.92 -5.29 -6.48
C THR A 93 1.94 -3.77 -6.55
N CYS A 94 2.41 -3.13 -5.49
CA CYS A 94 2.65 -1.69 -5.51
C CYS A 94 3.98 -1.40 -6.21
N GLN A 95 3.95 -0.52 -7.19
CA GLN A 95 5.12 0.02 -7.87
C GLN A 95 5.09 1.54 -7.78
N VAL A 96 6.24 2.19 -7.90
CA VAL A 96 6.32 3.65 -7.89
C VAL A 96 6.40 4.15 -9.33
N ASP A 97 5.50 5.05 -9.70
CA ASP A 97 5.52 5.78 -10.96
C ASP A 97 5.46 7.29 -10.68
N HIS A 98 6.52 8.02 -11.05
CA HIS A 98 6.62 9.46 -10.88
C HIS A 98 6.24 9.93 -9.46
N HIS A 99 6.89 9.36 -8.45
CA HIS A 99 6.63 9.64 -7.02
C HIS A 99 5.26 9.17 -6.50
N ASN A 100 4.43 8.50 -7.30
CA ASN A 100 3.12 8.01 -6.89
C ASN A 100 3.11 6.48 -6.74
N PRO A 101 2.40 5.93 -5.73
CA PRO A 101 2.15 4.51 -5.66
C PRO A 101 1.11 4.10 -6.70
N VAL A 102 1.48 3.22 -7.62
CA VAL A 102 0.63 2.64 -8.65
C VAL A 102 0.48 1.14 -8.38
N CYS A 103 -0.77 0.70 -8.31
CA CYS A 103 -1.09 -0.71 -8.10
C CYS A 103 -1.16 -1.41 -9.44
N VAL A 104 -0.21 -2.30 -9.71
CA VAL A 104 -0.24 -3.14 -10.90
C VAL A 104 -0.81 -4.49 -10.53
N LYS A 105 -1.81 -4.93 -11.30
CA LYS A 105 -2.34 -6.28 -11.19
C LYS A 105 -1.32 -7.23 -11.79
N VAL A 106 -0.78 -8.13 -10.98
CA VAL A 106 0.06 -9.22 -11.50
C VAL A 106 -0.90 -10.32 -11.93
N CYS A 107 -0.92 -10.60 -13.22
CA CYS A 107 -1.73 -11.67 -13.77
C CYS A 107 -0.98 -13.00 -13.76
N GLU A 108 -1.70 -14.06 -13.44
CA GLU A 108 -1.21 -15.44 -13.56
C GLU A 108 -1.01 -15.83 -15.03
N CYS A 109 -1.87 -15.30 -15.91
CA CYS A 109 -1.86 -15.59 -17.35
C CYS A 109 -2.09 -14.32 -18.18
N GLN A 110 -1.54 -14.30 -19.40
CA GLN A 110 -1.89 -13.34 -20.45
C GLN A 110 -2.69 -14.03 -21.58
N HIS A 111 -2.40 -15.30 -21.82
CA HIS A 111 -3.07 -16.16 -22.78
C HIS A 111 -3.46 -17.50 -22.14
N SER A 112 -4.45 -18.19 -22.71
CA SER A 112 -4.85 -19.54 -22.23
C SER A 112 -3.73 -20.58 -22.34
N THR A 113 -2.70 -20.34 -23.15
CA THR A 113 -1.50 -21.19 -23.25
C THR A 113 -0.57 -21.09 -22.04
N ASP A 114 -0.68 -20.02 -21.25
CA ASP A 114 0.07 -19.87 -20.00
C ASP A 114 -0.53 -20.73 -18.89
N CYS A 115 -1.77 -21.18 -19.08
CA CYS A 115 -2.51 -22.03 -18.15
C CYS A 115 -2.25 -23.53 -18.40
N ARG A 116 -2.57 -24.34 -17.38
CA ARG A 116 -2.55 -25.80 -17.51
C ARG A 116 -3.64 -26.29 -18.49
N PRO A 117 -3.49 -27.51 -19.06
CA PRO A 117 -4.57 -28.12 -19.85
C PRO A 117 -5.91 -28.14 -19.08
N HIS A 118 -7.02 -27.88 -19.78
CA HIS A 118 -8.38 -27.69 -19.24
C HIS A 118 -8.62 -26.41 -18.43
N TYR A 119 -7.68 -25.45 -18.47
CA TYR A 119 -7.87 -24.11 -17.93
C TYR A 119 -7.73 -23.08 -19.05
N ARG A 120 -8.53 -22.03 -18.99
CA ARG A 120 -8.46 -20.88 -19.90
C ARG A 120 -8.13 -19.61 -19.11
N CYS A 121 -7.55 -18.63 -19.79
CA CYS A 121 -7.28 -17.34 -19.17
C CYS A 121 -8.52 -16.44 -19.25
N ASP A 122 -9.08 -16.05 -18.11
CA ASP A 122 -10.17 -15.03 -18.03
C ASP A 122 -9.60 -13.60 -17.95
N GLY A 123 -8.57 -13.35 -18.76
CA GLY A 123 -7.84 -12.09 -18.82
C GLY A 123 -6.83 -11.84 -17.68
N CYS A 124 -6.78 -12.67 -16.63
CA CYS A 124 -5.74 -12.52 -15.59
C CYS A 124 -5.54 -13.74 -14.67
N ALA A 125 -6.52 -14.64 -14.58
CA ALA A 125 -6.44 -15.86 -13.79
C ALA A 125 -6.74 -17.06 -14.68
N CYS A 126 -6.08 -18.19 -14.39
CA CYS A 126 -6.40 -19.45 -15.02
C CYS A 126 -7.65 -20.04 -14.38
N ILE A 127 -8.76 -20.06 -15.11
CA ILE A 127 -10.03 -20.64 -14.64
C ILE A 127 -10.32 -21.96 -15.37
N PRO A 128 -11.02 -22.91 -14.74
CA PRO A 128 -11.43 -24.14 -15.41
C PRO A 128 -12.22 -23.83 -16.68
N ASP A 129 -11.88 -24.50 -17.78
CA ASP A 129 -12.56 -24.31 -19.04
C ASP A 129 -13.91 -25.05 -19.04
N SER A 130 -14.98 -24.30 -18.75
CA SER A 130 -16.37 -24.79 -18.73
C SER A 130 -16.84 -25.38 -20.07
N GLU A 131 -16.17 -25.09 -21.19
CA GLU A 131 -16.47 -25.67 -22.51
C GLU A 131 -15.98 -27.13 -22.66
N GLY A 132 -15.27 -27.64 -21.64
CA GLY A 132 -14.77 -29.01 -21.58
C GLY A 132 -15.40 -29.87 -20.50
N VAL A 133 -16.49 -29.46 -19.84
CA VAL A 133 -17.21 -30.36 -18.92
C VAL A 133 -17.87 -31.44 -19.78
N PRO A 134 -17.46 -32.72 -19.68
CA PRO A 134 -18.19 -33.78 -20.35
C PRO A 134 -19.63 -33.73 -19.84
N SER A 135 -20.61 -33.75 -20.73
CA SER A 135 -22.01 -33.92 -20.32
C SER A 135 -22.12 -35.24 -19.56
N CYS A 136 -22.09 -35.17 -18.24
CA CYS A 136 -22.18 -36.31 -17.36
C CYS A 136 -23.61 -36.89 -17.43
N ASN A 137 -23.79 -38.00 -18.14
CA ASN A 137 -25.03 -38.77 -18.08
C ASN A 137 -25.00 -39.74 -16.89
N CYS A 138 -24.90 -39.21 -15.66
CA CYS A 138 -24.92 -40.04 -14.45
C CYS A 138 -26.36 -40.38 -14.05
N GLY A 139 -26.54 -41.55 -13.44
CA GLY A 139 -27.83 -41.97 -12.89
C GLY A 139 -28.33 -41.04 -11.77
N PRO A 140 -29.64 -41.05 -11.45
CA PRO A 140 -30.22 -40.20 -10.42
C PRO A 140 -29.50 -40.38 -9.07
N GLY A 141 -28.98 -39.29 -8.50
CA GLY A 141 -28.32 -39.29 -7.19
C GLY A 141 -26.80 -39.54 -7.19
N ILE A 142 -26.17 -39.67 -8.37
CA ILE A 142 -24.72 -39.79 -8.48
C ILE A 142 -24.10 -38.42 -8.76
N LEU A 143 -23.07 -38.05 -7.96
CA LEU A 143 -22.36 -36.79 -8.12
C LEU A 143 -21.41 -36.86 -9.32
N CYS A 144 -21.12 -35.74 -9.97
CA CYS A 144 -20.10 -35.71 -11.03
C CYS A 144 -18.82 -35.00 -10.55
N ASP A 145 -17.66 -35.55 -10.93
CA ASP A 145 -16.37 -34.91 -10.77
C ASP A 145 -16.26 -33.73 -11.75
N PRO A 146 -16.14 -32.48 -11.26
CA PRO A 146 -16.12 -31.30 -12.11
C PRO A 146 -14.83 -31.13 -12.91
N VAL A 147 -13.79 -31.93 -12.66
CA VAL A 147 -12.49 -31.89 -13.34
C VAL A 147 -12.36 -33.02 -14.35
N THR A 148 -12.84 -34.22 -14.02
CA THR A 148 -12.68 -35.41 -14.89
C THR A 148 -13.94 -35.80 -15.65
N GLY A 149 -15.11 -35.28 -15.27
CA GLY A 149 -16.41 -35.69 -15.80
C GLY A 149 -16.82 -37.11 -15.41
N ALA A 150 -16.13 -37.72 -14.44
CA ALA A 150 -16.45 -39.04 -13.92
C ALA A 150 -17.63 -39.00 -12.95
N CYS A 151 -18.49 -40.00 -12.98
CA CYS A 151 -19.55 -40.17 -11.98
C CYS A 151 -18.94 -40.64 -10.64
N LEU A 152 -18.97 -39.77 -9.63
CA LEU A 152 -18.58 -40.02 -8.24
C LEU A 152 -19.74 -40.71 -7.51
N GLY A 153 -19.77 -42.03 -7.57
CA GLY A 153 -20.69 -42.86 -6.79
C GLY A 153 -20.20 -43.10 -5.35
N PRO A 154 -21.09 -43.53 -4.43
CA PRO A 154 -20.68 -43.97 -3.10
C PRO A 154 -19.68 -45.12 -3.26
N GLY A 155 -18.54 -44.98 -2.59
CA GLY A 155 -17.36 -45.82 -2.80
C GLY A 155 -17.66 -47.31 -2.75
N LYS A 156 -16.96 -48.07 -3.62
CA LYS A 156 -16.93 -49.53 -3.72
C LYS A 156 -18.31 -50.17 -3.53
N VAL A 157 -18.95 -50.52 -4.65
CA VAL A 157 -19.90 -51.63 -4.63
C VAL A 157 -19.14 -52.82 -4.04
N VAL A 158 -19.39 -53.13 -2.77
CA VAL A 158 -19.06 -54.44 -2.21
C VAL A 158 -20.01 -55.38 -2.91
N CYS A 159 -19.63 -55.79 -4.10
CA CYS A 159 -20.42 -56.73 -4.86
C CYS A 159 -20.12 -58.10 -4.26
N HIS A 160 -21.16 -58.78 -3.78
CA HIS A 160 -21.02 -60.11 -3.19
C HIS A 160 -21.07 -61.18 -4.28
N VAL A 161 -21.74 -60.86 -5.39
CA VAL A 161 -21.87 -61.69 -6.58
C VAL A 161 -21.82 -60.83 -7.84
N ASN A 162 -21.38 -61.41 -8.96
CA ASN A 162 -21.25 -60.71 -10.24
C ASN A 162 -22.58 -60.17 -10.79
N GLU A 163 -23.72 -60.66 -10.30
CA GLU A 163 -25.07 -60.21 -10.71
C GLU A 163 -25.41 -58.82 -10.16
N ASP A 164 -24.66 -58.33 -9.16
CA ASP A 164 -24.76 -56.97 -8.64
C ASP A 164 -24.05 -55.94 -9.54
N CYS A 165 -23.28 -56.40 -10.52
CA CYS A 165 -22.49 -55.57 -11.43
C CYS A 165 -23.20 -55.33 -12.77
N GLY A 166 -22.88 -54.22 -13.43
CA GLY A 166 -23.38 -53.94 -14.78
C GLY A 166 -22.89 -54.98 -15.79
N VAL A 167 -23.55 -55.09 -16.95
CA VAL A 167 -23.29 -56.11 -18.00
C VAL A 167 -21.85 -56.16 -18.56
N ALA A 168 -20.99 -55.20 -18.18
CA ALA A 168 -19.58 -55.13 -18.56
C ALA A 168 -18.62 -55.13 -17.36
N GLU A 169 -19.11 -55.43 -16.15
CA GLU A 169 -18.35 -55.44 -14.91
C GLU A 169 -18.47 -56.78 -14.18
N ALA A 170 -17.48 -57.12 -13.36
CA ALA A 170 -17.48 -58.32 -12.53
C ALA A 170 -16.84 -58.02 -11.17
N CYS A 171 -17.28 -58.73 -10.13
CA CYS A 171 -16.64 -58.69 -8.83
C CYS A 171 -15.23 -59.25 -8.90
N ILE A 172 -14.27 -58.46 -8.43
CA ILE A 172 -12.91 -58.92 -8.21
C ILE A 172 -12.79 -59.19 -6.71
N SER A 173 -12.57 -60.47 -6.39
CA SER A 173 -12.33 -60.97 -5.02
C SER A 173 -11.17 -60.27 -4.34
#